data_AF-A0AA39CU18-F1
#
_entry.id   AF-A0AA39CU18-F1
#
_cell.length_a   1.000
_cell.length_b   1.000
_cell.length_c   1.000
_cell.angle_alpha   90.00
_cell.angle_beta   90.00
_cell.angle_gamma   90.00
#
_symmetry.space_group_name_H-M   'P 1'
#
loop_
_entity.id
_entity.type
_entity.pdbx_description
1 polymer ?
#
loop_
_entity_poly.entity_id
_entity_poly.type
_entity_poly.pdbx_seq_one_letter_code
_entity_poly.pdbx_strand_id
1 'polypeptide(L)'
;MPESPPRSRRKAPDTVRQALLHATAHTLGQNGLAALTVQDVADAAGVSKGALFHHFGSKQDLIEATLTSLIADFEDRVREVLRQSPPRHGGFSRAYVQVNFEHLLQQEQINDIGLTMGNMLEPALLVYWRTWLRGMLAEFPDEACDPRLYAARCVADGYWATAYGRPLDENERQNAQAMALEETAMNPYFYLAGAIVLEVIATSLLKASEGMTRLGPTLGALAGYGVCFYLLSLTMKSIPTGIAYAIWSGVGIVLISLIGLLVFKQRLDTPALIGIGLICAGVLVINLFSHSSAH
;
A
#
# COMPACT_ATOMS: atom_id res chain seq x y z
N MET A 1 22.26 -63.83 1.17
CA MET A 1 23.22 -62.80 1.64
C MET A 1 22.41 -61.63 2.20
N PRO A 2 22.65 -61.15 3.43
CA PRO A 2 22.01 -59.93 3.89
C PRO A 2 22.77 -58.72 3.32
N GLU A 3 22.05 -57.82 2.65
CA GLU A 3 22.57 -56.54 2.17
C GLU A 3 23.01 -55.66 3.35
N SER A 4 24.23 -55.12 3.25
CA SER A 4 24.74 -54.09 4.15
C SER A 4 23.93 -52.80 4.02
N PRO A 5 23.62 -52.09 5.12
CA PRO A 5 22.88 -50.83 5.05
C PRO A 5 23.71 -49.74 4.33
N PRO A 6 23.08 -48.89 3.50
CA PRO A 6 23.79 -47.87 2.75
C PRO A 6 24.32 -46.78 3.68
N ARG A 7 25.60 -46.45 3.51
CA ARG A 7 26.33 -45.40 4.24
C ARG A 7 25.63 -44.03 4.10
N SER A 8 25.46 -43.39 5.26
CA SER A 8 25.14 -41.97 5.50
C SER A 8 25.27 -41.04 4.28
N ARG A 9 24.12 -40.47 3.88
CA ARG A 9 23.97 -39.47 2.83
C ARG A 9 24.51 -38.14 3.36
N ARG A 10 25.71 -37.75 2.90
CA ARG A 10 26.37 -36.45 3.16
C ARG A 10 25.40 -35.31 2.83
N LYS A 11 24.88 -34.60 3.85
CA LYS A 11 24.00 -33.42 3.68
C LYS A 11 24.76 -32.33 2.93
N ALA A 12 24.11 -31.70 1.95
CA ALA A 12 24.69 -30.62 1.14
C ALA A 12 25.07 -29.41 2.03
N PRO A 13 26.21 -28.74 1.78
CA PRO A 13 26.74 -27.68 2.63
C PRO A 13 25.75 -26.52 2.91
N ASP A 14 24.82 -26.23 2.00
CA ASP A 14 23.83 -25.14 2.15
C ASP A 14 22.72 -25.46 3.16
N THR A 15 22.39 -26.74 3.35
CA THR A 15 21.34 -27.15 4.31
C THR A 15 21.74 -26.96 5.76
N VAL A 16 23.04 -27.08 6.08
CA VAL A 16 23.55 -26.88 7.44
C VAL A 16 23.56 -25.40 7.81
N ARG A 17 24.00 -24.55 6.87
CA ARG A 17 23.96 -23.09 7.06
C ARG A 17 22.52 -22.61 7.29
N GLN A 18 21.56 -23.05 6.48
CA GLN A 18 20.16 -22.70 6.69
C GLN A 18 19.59 -23.23 8.01
N ALA A 19 19.92 -24.46 8.39
CA ALA A 19 19.50 -25.01 9.69
C ALA A 19 20.01 -24.18 10.86
N LEU A 20 21.26 -23.70 10.79
CA LEU A 20 21.84 -22.79 11.78
C LEU A 20 21.12 -21.43 11.82
N LEU A 21 20.80 -20.83 10.66
CA LEU A 21 20.05 -19.57 10.62
C LEU A 21 18.64 -19.73 11.21
N HIS A 22 17.93 -20.80 10.85
CA HIS A 22 16.60 -21.10 11.38
C HIS A 22 16.61 -21.35 12.90
N ALA A 23 17.58 -22.14 13.40
CA ALA A 23 17.76 -22.38 14.83
C ALA A 23 18.11 -21.09 15.59
N THR A 24 18.91 -20.21 14.97
CA THR A 24 19.26 -18.90 15.54
C THR A 24 18.03 -18.00 15.60
N ALA A 25 17.26 -17.88 14.52
CA ALA A 25 16.04 -17.08 14.47
C ALA A 25 15.04 -17.51 15.55
N HIS A 26 14.80 -18.81 15.68
CA HIS A 26 13.93 -19.37 16.72
C HIS A 26 14.44 -19.05 18.13
N THR A 27 15.75 -19.20 18.39
CA THR A 27 16.32 -18.92 19.71
C THR A 27 16.28 -17.43 20.05
N LEU A 28 16.56 -16.56 19.08
CA LEU A 28 16.38 -15.10 19.20
C LEU A 28 14.92 -14.75 19.53
N GLY A 29 14.00 -15.41 18.82
CA GLY A 29 12.56 -15.26 18.98
C GLY A 29 12.00 -15.79 20.31
N GLN A 30 12.77 -16.51 21.13
CA GLN A 30 12.30 -16.98 22.44
C GLN A 30 12.98 -16.23 23.59
N ASN A 31 14.29 -16.03 23.47
CA ASN A 31 15.13 -15.60 24.60
C ASN A 31 15.79 -14.23 24.37
N GLY A 32 15.66 -13.64 23.19
CA GLY A 32 16.33 -12.39 22.80
C GLY A 32 17.83 -12.54 22.53
N LEU A 33 18.46 -11.47 22.05
CA LEU A 33 19.87 -11.49 21.62
C LEU A 33 20.85 -11.74 22.78
N ALA A 34 20.56 -11.14 23.94
CA ALA A 34 21.41 -11.21 25.12
C ALA A 34 21.60 -12.65 25.64
N ALA A 35 20.55 -13.47 25.56
CA ALA A 35 20.56 -14.85 26.04
C ALA A 35 21.03 -15.87 24.97
N LEU A 36 21.20 -15.46 23.71
CA LEU A 36 21.61 -16.39 22.65
C LEU A 36 23.01 -16.94 22.93
N THR A 37 23.19 -18.26 23.00
CA THR A 37 24.52 -18.87 23.04
C THR A 37 24.80 -19.70 21.79
N VAL A 38 26.08 -19.77 21.41
CA VAL A 38 26.51 -20.61 20.27
C VAL A 38 26.21 -22.09 20.52
N GLN A 39 26.22 -22.51 21.79
CA GLN A 39 25.94 -23.89 22.17
C GLN A 39 24.47 -24.23 21.95
N ASP A 40 23.56 -23.38 22.42
CA ASP A 40 22.11 -23.61 22.26
C ASP A 40 21.71 -23.66 20.79
N VAL A 41 22.30 -22.79 19.95
CA VAL A 41 22.06 -22.82 18.49
C VAL A 41 22.60 -24.10 17.85
N ALA A 42 23.82 -24.53 18.21
CA ALA A 42 24.40 -25.74 17.66
C ALA A 42 23.56 -26.98 18.02
N ASP A 43 23.11 -27.06 19.27
CA ASP A 43 22.26 -28.14 19.76
C ASP A 43 20.89 -28.13 19.07
N ALA A 44 20.26 -26.95 18.93
CA ALA A 44 18.98 -26.79 18.22
C ALA A 44 19.08 -27.13 16.72
N ALA A 45 20.22 -26.84 16.07
CA ALA A 45 20.47 -27.20 14.68
C ALA A 45 20.96 -28.66 14.50
N GLY A 46 21.21 -29.39 15.59
CA GLY A 46 21.71 -30.75 15.57
C GLY A 46 23.13 -30.88 14.99
N VAL A 47 23.98 -29.87 15.21
CA VAL A 47 25.37 -29.84 14.73
C VAL A 47 26.35 -29.59 15.88
N SER A 48 27.63 -29.93 15.67
CA SER A 48 28.66 -29.61 16.66
C SER A 48 28.99 -28.11 16.65
N LYS A 49 29.44 -27.58 17.80
CA LYS A 49 29.96 -26.21 17.92
C LYS A 49 31.09 -25.92 16.91
N GLY A 50 31.95 -26.91 16.64
CA GLY A 50 33.00 -26.80 15.62
C GLY A 50 32.45 -26.71 14.19
N ALA A 51 31.37 -27.43 13.88
CA ALA A 51 30.69 -27.32 12.58
C ALA A 51 30.01 -25.95 12.39
N LEU A 52 29.44 -25.38 13.46
CA LEU A 52 28.90 -24.01 13.42
C LEU A 52 30.00 -23.00 13.08
N PHE A 53 31.15 -23.06 13.76
CA PHE A 53 32.26 -22.14 13.50
C PHE A 53 32.93 -22.30 12.13
N HIS A 54 32.70 -23.42 11.45
CA HIS A 54 33.11 -23.59 10.06
C HIS A 54 32.26 -22.75 9.09
N HIS A 55 31.01 -22.44 9.46
CA HIS A 55 30.10 -21.62 8.64
C HIS A 55 30.05 -20.15 9.06
N PHE A 56 30.29 -19.85 10.33
CA PHE A 56 30.24 -18.50 10.89
C PHE A 56 31.47 -18.26 11.76
N GLY A 57 32.25 -17.21 11.46
CA GLY A 57 33.51 -16.95 12.16
C GLY A 57 33.33 -16.57 13.62
N SER A 58 32.15 -16.04 13.99
CA SER A 58 31.83 -15.64 15.35
C SER A 58 30.33 -15.77 15.66
N LYS A 59 29.97 -15.63 16.95
CA LYS A 59 28.57 -15.47 17.36
C LYS A 59 27.94 -14.24 16.67
N GLN A 60 28.72 -13.17 16.50
CA GLN A 60 28.27 -11.94 15.84
C GLN A 60 27.97 -12.19 14.36
N ASP A 61 28.85 -12.89 13.65
CA ASP A 61 28.65 -13.23 12.22
C ASP A 61 27.37 -14.06 12.02
N LEU A 62 27.10 -14.99 12.94
CA LEU A 62 25.88 -15.80 12.94
C LEU A 62 24.63 -14.94 13.15
N ILE A 63 24.68 -14.01 14.11
CA ILE A 63 23.60 -13.07 14.37
C ILE A 63 23.35 -12.21 13.13
N GLU A 64 24.37 -11.55 12.60
CA GLU A 64 24.26 -10.64 11.45
C GLU A 64 23.72 -11.36 10.20
N ALA A 65 24.21 -12.58 9.93
CA ALA A 65 23.69 -13.41 8.85
C ALA A 65 22.23 -13.80 9.06
N THR A 66 21.82 -14.08 10.30
CA THR A 66 20.42 -14.40 10.63
C THR A 66 19.52 -13.19 10.46
N LEU A 67 19.92 -12.03 10.99
CA LEU A 67 19.18 -10.77 10.85
C LEU A 67 19.02 -10.37 9.37
N THR A 68 20.09 -10.52 8.58
CA THR A 68 20.07 -10.25 7.14
C THR A 68 19.12 -11.20 6.42
N SER A 69 19.11 -12.49 6.78
CA SER A 69 18.18 -13.47 6.21
C SER A 69 16.72 -13.13 6.54
N LEU A 70 16.42 -12.73 7.78
CA LEU A 70 15.07 -12.38 8.19
C LEU A 70 14.53 -11.17 7.42
N ILE A 71 15.37 -10.16 7.20
CA ILE A 71 15.01 -8.98 6.40
C ILE A 71 14.84 -9.35 4.94
N ALA A 72 15.71 -10.19 4.38
CA ALA A 72 15.58 -10.66 3.00
C ALA A 72 14.27 -11.44 2.79
N ASP A 73 13.91 -12.32 3.73
CA ASP A 73 12.65 -13.07 3.68
C ASP A 73 11.43 -12.12 3.76
N PHE A 74 11.52 -11.05 4.55
CA PHE A 74 10.49 -10.02 4.61
C PHE A 74 10.42 -9.20 3.31
N GLU A 75 11.56 -8.80 2.78
CA GLU A 75 11.67 -8.08 1.51
C GLU A 75 11.05 -8.89 0.36
N ASP A 76 11.37 -10.18 0.26
CA ASP A 76 10.85 -11.06 -0.78
C ASP A 76 9.32 -11.13 -0.74
N ARG A 77 8.72 -11.18 0.47
CA ARG A 77 7.26 -11.11 0.63
C ARG A 77 6.68 -9.78 0.18
N VAL A 78 7.29 -8.66 0.58
CA VAL A 78 6.85 -7.32 0.14
C VAL A 78 6.95 -7.19 -1.38
N ARG A 79 8.04 -7.67 -1.97
CA ARG A 79 8.25 -7.66 -3.43
C ARG A 79 7.30 -8.58 -4.17
N GLU A 80 6.90 -9.70 -3.59
CA GLU A 80 5.85 -10.57 -4.15
C GLU A 80 4.50 -9.85 -4.23
N VAL A 81 4.06 -9.22 -3.14
CA VAL A 81 2.80 -8.46 -3.11
C VAL A 81 2.85 -7.27 -4.08
N LEU A 82 4.00 -6.60 -4.17
CA LEU A 82 4.25 -5.54 -5.15
C LEU A 82 4.09 -6.04 -6.60
N ARG A 83 4.64 -7.22 -6.92
CA ARG A 83 4.55 -7.80 -8.28
C ARG A 83 3.12 -8.18 -8.66
N GLN A 84 2.29 -8.55 -7.68
CA GLN A 84 0.90 -8.92 -7.89
C GLN A 84 -0.04 -7.70 -7.98
N SER A 85 0.41 -6.54 -7.52
CA SER A 85 -0.40 -5.32 -7.45
C SER A 85 -0.19 -4.42 -8.69
N PRO A 86 -1.24 -3.78 -9.24
CA PRO A 86 -1.07 -2.83 -10.33
C PRO A 86 -0.22 -1.62 -9.88
N PRO A 87 0.69 -1.10 -10.72
CA PRO A 87 1.55 0.03 -10.38
C PRO A 87 0.70 1.29 -10.19
N ARG A 88 0.46 1.63 -8.92
CA ARG A 88 -0.29 2.82 -8.49
C ARG A 88 0.45 3.45 -7.31
N HIS A 89 0.35 4.77 -7.17
CA HIS A 89 0.87 5.51 -6.01
C HIS A 89 0.53 4.81 -4.69
N GLY A 90 1.49 4.66 -3.78
CA GLY A 90 1.33 3.92 -2.53
C GLY A 90 1.45 2.39 -2.66
N GLY A 91 1.97 1.89 -3.77
CA GLY A 91 2.10 0.45 -4.03
C GLY A 91 3.01 -0.23 -3.02
N PHE A 92 4.19 0.36 -2.75
CA PHE A 92 5.11 -0.16 -1.75
C PHE A 92 4.51 -0.08 -0.36
N SER A 93 3.95 1.07 0.00
CA SER A 93 3.40 1.29 1.34
C SER A 93 2.24 0.34 1.64
N ARG A 94 1.36 0.09 0.67
CA ARG A 94 0.28 -0.91 0.82
C ARG A 94 0.83 -2.34 0.93
N ALA A 95 1.79 -2.72 0.10
CA ALA A 95 2.41 -4.05 0.18
C ALA A 95 3.11 -4.25 1.53
N TYR A 96 3.84 -3.24 2.00
CA TYR A 96 4.48 -3.21 3.31
C TYR A 96 3.48 -3.38 4.45
N VAL A 97 2.42 -2.58 4.45
CA VAL A 97 1.33 -2.68 5.42
C VAL A 97 0.72 -4.08 5.36
N GLN A 98 0.32 -4.54 4.18
CA GLN A 98 -0.30 -5.85 3.99
C GLN A 98 0.56 -6.99 4.53
N VAL A 99 1.87 -7.03 4.21
CA VAL A 99 2.78 -8.08 4.69
C VAL A 99 2.97 -8.01 6.21
N ASN A 100 3.06 -6.80 6.80
CA ASN A 100 3.11 -6.64 8.25
C ASN A 100 1.85 -7.23 8.92
N PHE A 101 0.67 -6.96 8.36
CA PHE A 101 -0.58 -7.49 8.88
C PHE A 101 -0.77 -8.99 8.59
N GLU A 102 -0.46 -9.50 7.39
CA GLU A 102 -0.56 -10.93 7.05
C GLU A 102 0.33 -11.80 7.93
N HIS A 103 1.56 -11.36 8.20
CA HIS A 103 2.47 -12.04 9.10
C HIS A 103 1.91 -12.10 10.54
N LEU A 104 1.19 -11.06 10.96
CA LEU A 104 0.48 -11.02 12.25
C LEU A 104 -0.83 -11.85 12.25
N LEU A 105 -1.46 -12.05 11.09
CA LEU A 105 -2.74 -12.75 10.95
C LEU A 105 -2.63 -14.27 10.91
N GLN A 106 -1.52 -14.79 10.39
CA GLN A 106 -1.30 -16.24 10.28
C GLN A 106 -0.82 -16.90 11.58
N GLN A 107 -0.52 -16.15 12.64
CA GLN A 107 -0.05 -16.73 13.90
C GLN A 107 -1.19 -17.16 14.83
N GLU A 108 -1.67 -18.39 14.65
CA GLU A 108 -2.24 -19.19 15.75
C GLU A 108 -1.15 -19.71 16.72
N GLN A 109 0.15 -19.52 16.40
CA GLN A 109 1.25 -20.14 17.14
C GLN A 109 2.27 -19.14 17.68
N ILE A 110 2.26 -19.06 19.00
CA ILE A 110 3.03 -18.35 20.03
C ILE A 110 4.59 -18.27 19.86
N ASN A 111 5.18 -18.47 18.68
CA ASN A 111 6.63 -18.79 18.60
C ASN A 111 7.60 -17.70 18.07
N ASP A 112 7.15 -16.52 17.61
CA ASP A 112 8.07 -15.37 17.28
C ASP A 112 8.02 -14.21 18.29
N ILE A 113 7.35 -14.39 19.43
CA ILE A 113 7.07 -13.36 20.45
C ILE A 113 8.33 -12.62 20.95
N GLY A 114 9.48 -13.27 20.98
CA GLY A 114 10.76 -12.68 21.38
C GLY A 114 11.46 -11.88 20.28
N LEU A 115 11.07 -12.02 19.00
CA LEU A 115 11.49 -11.08 17.96
C LEU A 115 10.75 -9.74 18.14
N THR A 116 9.49 -9.81 18.59
CA THR A 116 8.61 -8.65 18.80
C THR A 116 9.11 -7.71 19.90
N MET A 117 9.50 -8.27 21.05
CA MET A 117 10.06 -7.48 22.16
C MET A 117 11.58 -7.27 22.01
N GLY A 118 12.27 -8.20 21.36
CA GLY A 118 13.68 -8.10 20.99
C GLY A 118 13.98 -6.91 20.09
N ASN A 119 13.15 -6.62 19.08
CA ASN A 119 13.33 -5.44 18.23
C ASN A 119 13.14 -4.10 18.96
N MET A 120 12.33 -4.06 20.03
CA MET A 120 12.13 -2.83 20.82
C MET A 120 13.35 -2.51 21.71
N LEU A 121 14.15 -3.52 22.06
CA LEU A 121 15.30 -3.37 22.97
C LEU A 121 16.66 -3.56 22.30
N GLU A 122 16.71 -4.06 21.05
CA GLU A 122 17.95 -4.39 20.36
C GLU A 122 18.31 -3.33 19.29
N PRO A 123 19.29 -2.43 19.56
CA PRO A 123 19.65 -1.36 18.64
C PRO A 123 20.14 -1.86 17.27
N ALA A 124 20.75 -3.04 17.23
CA ALA A 124 21.27 -3.63 16.00
C ALA A 124 20.15 -3.92 14.99
N LEU A 125 19.06 -4.54 15.43
CA LEU A 125 17.89 -4.86 14.59
C LEU A 125 17.26 -3.62 13.99
N LEU A 126 17.12 -2.55 14.79
CA LEU A 126 16.62 -1.26 14.31
C LEU A 126 17.51 -0.64 13.23
N VAL A 127 18.84 -0.80 13.32
CA VAL A 127 19.75 -0.29 12.28
C VAL A 127 19.54 -1.03 10.97
N TYR A 128 19.45 -2.36 11.00
CA TYR A 128 19.21 -3.15 9.79
C TYR A 128 17.84 -2.85 9.18
N TRP A 129 16.79 -2.80 9.99
CA TRP A 129 15.44 -2.45 9.54
C TRP A 129 15.38 -1.07 8.90
N ARG A 130 15.95 -0.04 9.55
CA ARG A 130 15.97 1.33 9.00
C ARG A 130 16.77 1.43 7.72
N THR A 131 17.87 0.68 7.62
CA THR A 131 18.71 0.66 6.41
C THR A 131 17.94 0.06 5.25
N TRP A 132 17.30 -1.08 5.48
CA TRP A 132 16.44 -1.73 4.50
C TRP A 132 15.24 -0.85 4.08
N LEU A 133 14.49 -0.30 5.04
CA LEU A 133 13.31 0.54 4.76
C LEU A 133 13.69 1.79 3.95
N ARG A 134 14.83 2.42 4.26
CA ARG A 134 15.36 3.53 3.45
C ARG A 134 15.75 3.08 2.04
N GLY A 135 16.35 1.91 1.89
CA GLY A 135 16.69 1.34 0.59
C GLY A 135 15.45 1.12 -0.27
N MET A 136 14.41 0.50 0.30
CA MET A 136 13.11 0.35 -0.36
C MET A 136 12.50 1.70 -0.73
N LEU A 137 12.45 2.66 0.19
CA LEU A 137 11.88 3.98 -0.07
C LEU A 137 12.66 4.80 -1.10
N ALA A 138 13.95 4.51 -1.31
CA ALA A 138 14.74 5.15 -2.38
C ALA A 138 14.29 4.69 -3.77
N GLU A 139 13.70 3.50 -3.90
CA GLU A 139 13.06 3.03 -5.14
C GLU A 139 11.70 3.71 -5.40
N PHE A 140 11.08 4.29 -4.36
CA PHE A 140 9.75 4.92 -4.40
C PHE A 140 9.77 6.35 -3.82
N PRO A 141 10.48 7.32 -4.45
CA PRO A 141 10.69 8.66 -3.89
C PRO A 141 9.38 9.43 -3.65
N ASP A 142 8.37 9.21 -4.50
CA ASP A 142 7.05 9.84 -4.36
C ASP A 142 6.31 9.35 -3.11
N GLU A 143 6.55 8.10 -2.68
CA GLU A 143 5.94 7.53 -1.46
C GLU A 143 6.72 7.89 -0.19
N ALA A 144 8.01 8.19 -0.32
CA ALA A 144 8.87 8.54 0.81
C ALA A 144 8.48 9.90 1.41
N CYS A 145 8.06 10.84 0.56
CA CYS A 145 7.68 12.19 0.95
C CYS A 145 6.19 12.34 1.30
N ASP A 146 5.36 11.32 1.06
CA ASP A 146 3.92 11.38 1.30
C ASP A 146 3.60 11.19 2.80
N PRO A 147 3.04 12.21 3.50
CA PRO A 147 2.76 12.13 4.93
C PRO A 147 1.71 11.07 5.29
N ARG A 148 0.77 10.76 4.40
CA ARG A 148 -0.28 9.76 4.66
C ARG A 148 0.30 8.36 4.58
N LEU A 149 1.13 8.11 3.56
CA LEU A 149 1.83 6.83 3.43
C LEU A 149 2.84 6.63 4.56
N TYR A 150 3.50 7.71 5.02
CA TYR A 150 4.32 7.68 6.21
C TYR A 150 3.51 7.31 7.46
N ALA A 151 2.36 7.95 7.69
CA ALA A 151 1.48 7.63 8.80
C ALA A 151 1.01 6.16 8.76
N ALA A 152 0.59 5.65 7.60
CA ALA A 152 0.17 4.26 7.44
C ALA A 152 1.31 3.27 7.78
N ARG A 153 2.55 3.54 7.35
CA ARG A 153 3.71 2.73 7.72
C ARG A 153 3.98 2.79 9.23
N CYS A 154 3.90 3.96 9.86
CA CYS A 154 4.05 4.10 11.31
C CYS A 154 2.94 3.39 12.10
N VAL A 155 1.71 3.38 11.59
CA VAL A 155 0.59 2.61 12.18
C VAL A 155 0.88 1.12 12.09
N ALA A 156 1.34 0.62 10.93
CA ALA A 156 1.74 -0.78 10.79
C ALA A 156 2.88 -1.16 11.76
N ASP A 157 3.91 -0.32 11.88
CA ASP A 157 5.04 -0.52 12.80
C ASP A 157 4.59 -0.48 14.27
N GLY A 158 3.71 0.47 14.62
CA GLY A 158 3.16 0.61 15.97
C GLY A 158 2.22 -0.54 16.34
N TYR A 159 1.44 -1.03 15.38
CA TYR A 159 0.59 -2.20 15.53
C TYR A 159 1.43 -3.47 15.76
N TRP A 160 2.48 -3.67 14.94
CA TRP A 160 3.47 -4.73 15.12
C TRP A 160 4.11 -4.69 16.52
N ALA A 161 4.44 -3.48 17.02
CA ALA A 161 5.02 -3.31 18.35
C ALA A 161 4.03 -3.53 19.51
N THR A 162 2.73 -3.28 19.32
CA THR A 162 1.71 -3.29 20.40
C THR A 162 0.93 -4.60 20.52
N ALA A 163 0.90 -5.43 19.46
CA ALA A 163 0.22 -6.74 19.46
C ALA A 163 0.70 -7.72 20.57
N TYR A 164 1.78 -7.37 21.27
CA TYR A 164 2.27 -8.06 22.47
C TYR A 164 1.35 -7.97 23.70
N GLY A 165 0.68 -6.84 23.92
CA GLY A 165 -0.08 -6.62 25.15
C GLY A 165 -1.43 -7.36 25.18
N ARG A 166 -1.95 -7.69 23.99
CA ARG A 166 -3.23 -8.36 23.78
C ARG A 166 -3.29 -8.85 22.33
N PRO A 167 -3.39 -10.17 22.07
CA PRO A 167 -3.71 -10.65 20.74
C PRO A 167 -5.09 -10.12 20.33
N LEU A 168 -5.19 -9.58 19.12
CA LEU A 168 -6.40 -8.95 18.60
C LEU A 168 -7.36 -10.01 18.07
N ASP A 169 -8.65 -9.74 18.22
CA ASP A 169 -9.66 -10.59 17.62
C ASP A 169 -9.70 -10.42 16.08
N GLU A 170 -10.39 -11.34 15.39
CA GLU A 170 -10.49 -11.34 13.93
C GLU A 170 -11.09 -10.04 13.35
N ASN A 171 -12.00 -9.38 14.09
CA ASN A 171 -12.65 -8.16 13.63
C ASN A 171 -11.73 -6.96 13.78
N GLU A 172 -11.01 -6.85 14.90
CA GLU A 172 -10.00 -5.82 15.15
C GLU A 172 -8.87 -5.89 14.10
N ARG A 173 -8.51 -7.11 13.71
CA ARG A 173 -7.54 -7.42 12.67
C ARG A 173 -7.97 -6.92 11.28
N GLN A 174 -9.19 -7.23 10.88
CA GLN A 174 -9.76 -6.74 9.61
C GLN A 174 -9.92 -5.21 9.61
N ASN A 175 -10.32 -4.62 10.73
CA ASN A 175 -10.48 -3.17 10.87
C ASN A 175 -9.14 -2.42 10.79
N ALA A 176 -8.07 -2.95 11.40
CA ALA A 176 -6.75 -2.32 11.34
C ALA A 176 -6.15 -2.39 9.93
N GLN A 177 -6.35 -3.50 9.21
CA GLN A 177 -6.02 -3.60 7.79
C GLN A 177 -6.83 -2.61 6.94
N ALA A 178 -8.14 -2.53 7.17
CA ALA A 178 -9.02 -1.60 6.47
C ALA A 178 -8.55 -0.16 6.70
N MET A 179 -8.32 0.25 7.95
CA MET A 179 -7.84 1.60 8.27
C MET A 179 -6.49 1.92 7.62
N ALA A 180 -5.52 1.01 7.67
CA ALA A 180 -4.20 1.24 7.11
C ALA A 180 -4.19 1.30 5.56
N LEU A 181 -5.14 0.62 4.91
CA LEU A 181 -5.33 0.68 3.46
C LEU A 181 -6.19 1.89 3.03
N GLU A 182 -7.20 2.26 3.82
CA GLU A 182 -8.16 3.31 3.54
C GLU A 182 -7.58 4.72 3.72
N GLU A 183 -6.64 4.92 4.66
CA GLU A 183 -5.97 6.22 4.88
C GLU A 183 -5.08 6.65 3.68
N THR A 184 -4.70 5.69 2.82
CA THR A 184 -3.99 5.94 1.55
C THR A 184 -4.92 6.32 0.39
N ALA A 185 -6.24 6.23 0.59
CA ALA A 185 -7.24 6.36 -0.45
C ALA A 185 -8.27 7.44 -0.10
N MET A 186 -7.85 8.71 0.00
CA MET A 186 -8.81 9.79 -0.29
C MET A 186 -9.13 9.69 -1.78
N ASN A 187 -10.22 9.01 -2.11
CA ASN A 187 -10.57 8.62 -3.46
C ASN A 187 -10.58 9.86 -4.37
N PRO A 188 -9.67 10.01 -5.36
CA PRO A 188 -9.55 11.24 -6.17
C PRO A 188 -10.83 11.58 -6.93
N TYR A 189 -11.72 10.60 -7.09
CA TYR A 189 -13.07 10.78 -7.63
C TYR A 189 -13.97 11.65 -6.75
N PHE A 190 -13.67 11.83 -5.46
CA PHE A 190 -14.40 12.75 -4.57
C PHE A 190 -14.18 14.21 -4.99
N TYR A 191 -12.93 14.58 -5.28
CA TYR A 191 -12.61 15.91 -5.82
C TYR A 191 -13.23 16.12 -7.20
N LEU A 192 -13.24 15.07 -8.04
CA LEU A 192 -13.88 15.10 -9.36
C LEU A 192 -15.40 15.29 -9.26
N ALA A 193 -16.06 14.55 -8.38
CA ALA A 193 -17.49 14.68 -8.14
C ALA A 193 -17.83 16.10 -7.62
N GLY A 194 -17.03 16.62 -6.69
CA GLY A 194 -17.16 18.00 -6.21
C GLY A 194 -17.00 19.03 -7.33
N ALA A 195 -16.01 18.85 -8.22
CA ALA A 195 -15.80 19.72 -9.37
C ALA A 195 -17.03 19.72 -10.31
N ILE A 196 -17.55 18.54 -10.66
CA ILE A 196 -18.74 18.41 -11.53
C ILE A 196 -19.96 19.12 -10.91
N VAL A 197 -20.24 18.90 -9.63
CA VAL A 197 -21.40 19.54 -8.96
C VAL A 197 -21.26 21.07 -8.97
N LEU A 198 -20.07 21.57 -8.66
CA LEU A 198 -19.77 23.01 -8.70
C LEU A 198 -19.90 23.60 -10.09
N GLU A 199 -19.41 22.90 -11.12
CA GLU A 199 -19.57 23.31 -12.52
C GLU A 199 -21.05 23.43 -12.89
N VAL A 200 -21.85 22.42 -12.54
CA VAL A 200 -23.28 22.38 -12.86
C VAL A 200 -24.03 23.53 -12.19
N ILE A 201 -23.72 23.81 -10.91
CA ILE A 201 -24.26 24.96 -10.17
C ILE A 201 -23.79 26.28 -10.81
N ALA A 202 -22.50 26.41 -11.10
CA ALA A 202 -21.92 27.62 -11.70
C ALA A 202 -22.54 27.92 -13.09
N THR A 203 -22.71 26.89 -13.92
CA THR A 203 -23.35 26.99 -15.24
C THR A 203 -24.81 27.38 -15.14
N SER A 204 -25.52 26.86 -14.13
CA SER A 204 -26.92 27.21 -13.86
C SER A 204 -27.05 28.67 -13.39
N LEU A 205 -26.16 29.12 -12.50
CA LEU A 205 -26.08 30.52 -12.04
C LEU A 205 -25.70 31.46 -13.18
N LEU A 206 -24.80 31.03 -14.08
CA LEU A 206 -24.42 31.80 -15.26
C LEU A 206 -25.63 32.07 -16.14
N LYS A 207 -26.48 31.05 -16.37
CA LYS A 207 -27.73 31.24 -17.12
C LYS A 207 -28.71 32.18 -16.40
N ALA A 208 -28.76 32.14 -15.08
CA ALA A 208 -29.56 33.05 -14.25
C ALA A 208 -29.01 34.48 -14.16
N SER A 209 -27.77 34.72 -14.62
CA SER A 209 -27.13 36.05 -14.58
C SER A 209 -27.63 37.02 -15.64
N GLU A 210 -28.49 36.58 -16.57
CA GLU A 210 -29.00 37.36 -17.70
C GLU A 210 -27.86 38.01 -18.52
N GLY A 211 -26.80 37.23 -18.79
CA GLY A 211 -25.62 37.75 -19.50
C GLY A 211 -24.75 38.65 -18.64
N MET A 212 -24.58 38.28 -17.36
CA MET A 212 -23.76 39.00 -16.37
C MET A 212 -24.30 40.37 -15.93
N THR A 213 -25.56 40.67 -16.22
CA THR A 213 -26.21 41.92 -15.76
C THR A 213 -26.63 41.85 -14.30
N ARG A 214 -26.94 40.66 -13.76
CA ARG A 214 -27.23 40.46 -12.33
C ARG A 214 -25.99 40.10 -11.54
N LEU A 215 -25.54 40.99 -10.66
CA LEU A 215 -24.27 40.85 -9.91
C LEU A 215 -24.22 39.60 -9.01
N GLY A 216 -25.29 39.32 -8.25
CA GLY A 216 -25.35 38.16 -7.34
C GLY A 216 -25.06 36.81 -8.01
N PRO A 217 -25.87 36.37 -8.99
CA PRO A 217 -25.62 35.12 -9.71
C PRO A 217 -24.31 35.13 -10.52
N THR A 218 -23.87 36.29 -11.01
CA THR A 218 -22.57 36.40 -11.71
C THR A 218 -21.39 36.09 -10.79
N LEU A 219 -21.35 36.69 -9.60
CA LEU A 219 -20.30 36.43 -8.62
C LEU A 219 -20.32 34.97 -8.14
N GLY A 220 -21.52 34.42 -7.91
CA GLY A 220 -21.69 33.01 -7.56
C GLY A 220 -21.18 32.07 -8.66
N ALA A 221 -21.47 32.36 -9.93
CA ALA A 221 -20.97 31.57 -11.06
C ALA A 221 -19.43 31.63 -11.18
N LEU A 222 -18.84 32.82 -11.07
CA LEU A 222 -17.38 32.99 -11.13
C LEU A 222 -16.66 32.26 -9.97
N ALA A 223 -17.17 32.40 -8.75
CA ALA A 223 -16.64 31.68 -7.59
C ALA A 223 -16.79 30.16 -7.78
N GLY A 224 -17.95 29.70 -8.24
CA GLY A 224 -18.22 28.29 -8.51
C GLY A 224 -17.26 27.69 -9.54
N TYR A 225 -17.02 28.38 -10.67
CA TYR A 225 -16.02 27.95 -11.65
C TYR A 225 -14.60 27.96 -11.08
N GLY A 226 -14.24 28.97 -10.28
CA GLY A 226 -12.92 29.03 -9.64
C GLY A 226 -12.65 27.83 -8.73
N VAL A 227 -13.61 27.48 -7.87
CA VAL A 227 -13.50 26.31 -6.99
C VAL A 227 -13.55 25.00 -7.80
N CYS A 228 -14.40 24.93 -8.84
CA CYS A 228 -14.46 23.79 -9.75
C CYS A 228 -13.09 23.49 -10.37
N PHE A 229 -12.45 24.49 -10.98
CA PHE A 229 -11.12 24.31 -11.60
C PHE A 229 -10.04 23.96 -10.59
N TYR A 230 -10.13 24.49 -9.36
CA TYR A 230 -9.21 24.10 -8.29
C TYR A 230 -9.36 22.61 -7.91
N LEU A 231 -10.60 22.12 -7.72
CA LEU A 231 -10.86 20.71 -7.43
C LEU A 231 -10.49 19.80 -8.60
N LEU A 232 -10.71 20.24 -9.84
CA LEU A 232 -10.29 19.53 -11.04
C LEU A 232 -8.75 19.42 -11.09
N SER A 233 -8.03 20.51 -10.79
CA SER A 233 -6.57 20.51 -10.69
C SER A 233 -6.06 19.51 -9.66
N LEU A 234 -6.71 19.39 -8.50
CA LEU A 234 -6.38 18.36 -7.50
C LEU A 234 -6.64 16.95 -8.01
N THR A 235 -7.72 16.72 -8.76
CA THR A 235 -8.05 15.42 -9.37
C THR A 235 -6.98 14.99 -10.37
N MET A 236 -6.50 15.93 -11.18
CA MET A 236 -5.51 15.68 -12.23
C MET A 236 -4.11 15.31 -11.69
N LYS A 237 -3.84 15.51 -10.40
CA LYS A 237 -2.61 15.01 -9.75
C LYS A 237 -2.59 13.49 -9.59
N SER A 238 -3.76 12.84 -9.60
CA SER A 238 -3.89 11.41 -9.32
C SER A 238 -4.56 10.62 -10.44
N ILE A 239 -5.37 11.28 -11.28
CA ILE A 239 -6.03 10.68 -12.44
C ILE A 239 -5.39 11.23 -13.71
N PRO A 240 -5.00 10.37 -14.68
CA PRO A 240 -4.52 10.82 -15.98
C PRO A 240 -5.46 11.86 -16.59
N THR A 241 -4.87 12.93 -17.12
CA THR A 241 -5.62 14.10 -17.60
C THR A 241 -6.73 13.71 -18.58
N GLY A 242 -6.46 12.80 -19.52
CA GLY A 242 -7.47 12.32 -20.48
C GLY A 242 -8.70 11.66 -19.85
N ILE A 243 -8.51 10.86 -18.79
CA ILE A 243 -9.61 10.20 -18.07
C ILE A 243 -10.42 11.23 -17.28
N ALA A 244 -9.74 12.14 -16.58
CA ALA A 244 -10.38 13.19 -15.80
C ALA A 244 -11.28 14.08 -16.68
N TYR A 245 -10.76 14.56 -17.82
CA TYR A 245 -11.55 15.37 -18.76
C TYR A 245 -12.70 14.59 -19.39
N ALA A 246 -12.51 13.31 -19.74
CA ALA A 246 -13.59 12.51 -20.33
C ALA A 246 -14.77 12.34 -19.36
N ILE A 247 -14.50 12.03 -18.10
CA ILE A 247 -15.55 11.89 -17.07
C ILE A 247 -16.18 13.25 -16.78
N TRP A 248 -15.36 14.29 -16.58
CA TRP A 248 -15.83 15.64 -16.27
C TRP A 248 -16.78 16.16 -17.36
N SER A 249 -16.36 16.13 -18.62
CA SER A 249 -17.18 16.59 -19.74
C SER A 249 -18.41 15.69 -19.97
N GLY A 250 -18.27 14.37 -19.85
CA GLY A 250 -19.38 13.44 -20.06
C GLY A 250 -20.51 13.60 -19.05
N VAL A 251 -20.15 13.55 -17.76
CA VAL A 251 -21.13 13.67 -16.67
C VAL A 251 -21.67 15.10 -16.59
N GLY A 252 -20.81 16.11 -16.77
CA GLY A 252 -21.21 17.51 -16.78
C GLY A 252 -22.30 17.80 -17.83
N ILE A 253 -22.12 17.34 -19.07
CA ILE A 253 -23.10 17.57 -20.15
C ILE A 253 -24.44 16.91 -19.86
N VAL A 254 -24.45 15.68 -19.32
CA VAL A 254 -25.68 14.97 -18.94
C VAL A 254 -26.43 15.74 -17.85
N LEU A 255 -25.74 16.16 -16.79
CA LEU A 255 -26.34 16.87 -15.67
C LEU A 255 -26.83 18.27 -16.06
N ILE A 256 -26.05 19.03 -16.84
CA ILE A 256 -26.45 20.35 -17.34
C ILE A 256 -27.69 20.22 -18.23
N SER A 257 -27.73 19.22 -19.11
CA SER A 257 -28.89 18.95 -19.98
C SER A 257 -30.14 18.58 -19.16
N LEU A 258 -29.98 17.76 -18.12
CA LEU A 258 -31.07 17.39 -17.23
C LEU A 258 -31.62 18.60 -16.45
N ILE A 259 -30.74 19.48 -15.96
CA ILE A 259 -31.16 20.74 -15.32
C ILE A 259 -31.83 21.68 -16.34
N GLY A 260 -31.32 21.73 -17.57
CA GLY A 260 -31.97 22.42 -18.68
C GLY A 260 -33.42 21.99 -18.87
N LEU A 261 -33.68 20.69 -18.86
CA LEU A 261 -35.02 20.12 -18.99
C LEU A 261 -35.90 20.38 -17.75
N LEU A 262 -35.38 20.11 -16.54
CA LEU A 262 -36.18 20.11 -15.31
C LEU A 262 -36.41 21.53 -14.74
N VAL A 263 -35.36 22.34 -14.67
CA VAL A 263 -35.38 23.66 -14.02
C VAL A 263 -35.76 24.75 -15.01
N PHE A 264 -35.17 24.71 -16.21
CA PHE A 264 -35.39 25.74 -17.24
C PHE A 264 -36.49 25.37 -18.24
N LYS A 265 -37.15 24.21 -18.10
CA LYS A 265 -38.21 23.69 -18.99
C LYS A 265 -37.84 23.77 -20.47
N GLN A 266 -36.54 23.60 -20.77
CA GLN A 266 -36.03 23.69 -22.13
C GLN A 266 -36.45 22.44 -22.90
N ARG A 267 -37.03 22.61 -24.09
CA ARG A 267 -37.35 21.49 -24.97
C ARG A 267 -36.06 21.04 -25.65
N LEU A 268 -35.59 19.85 -25.31
CA LEU A 268 -34.54 19.15 -26.06
C LEU A 268 -35.16 18.62 -27.35
N ASP A 269 -34.60 19.03 -28.48
CA ASP A 269 -34.97 18.54 -29.79
C ASP A 269 -34.32 17.18 -30.08
N THR A 270 -34.91 16.42 -31.00
CA THR A 270 -34.45 15.07 -31.36
C THR A 270 -32.95 15.04 -31.76
N PRO A 271 -32.42 16.04 -32.51
CA PRO A 271 -30.98 16.13 -32.79
C PRO A 271 -30.11 16.30 -31.53
N ALA A 272 -30.50 17.12 -30.55
CA ALA A 272 -29.73 17.29 -29.31
C ALA A 272 -29.67 16.00 -28.49
N LEU A 273 -30.77 15.24 -28.45
CA LEU A 273 -30.81 13.93 -27.80
C LEU A 273 -29.84 12.92 -28.45
N ILE A 274 -29.77 12.90 -29.78
CA ILE A 274 -28.82 12.06 -30.52
C ILE A 274 -27.38 12.50 -30.20
N GLY A 275 -27.11 13.80 -30.17
CA GLY A 275 -25.79 14.35 -29.84
C GLY A 275 -25.33 13.98 -28.43
N ILE A 276 -26.20 14.11 -27.42
CA ILE A 276 -25.90 13.69 -26.04
C ILE A 276 -25.60 12.18 -26.00
N GLY A 277 -26.38 11.36 -26.71
CA GLY A 277 -26.14 9.92 -26.81
C GLY A 277 -24.75 9.58 -27.37
N LEU A 278 -24.31 10.28 -28.42
CA LEU A 278 -22.97 10.14 -28.99
C LEU A 278 -21.85 10.54 -28.03
N ILE A 279 -22.04 11.62 -27.26
CA ILE A 279 -21.08 12.06 -26.25
C ILE A 279 -20.95 11.02 -25.14
N CYS A 280 -22.08 10.51 -24.62
CA CYS A 280 -22.08 9.44 -23.62
C CYS A 280 -21.39 8.17 -24.13
N ALA A 281 -21.66 7.78 -25.38
CA ALA A 281 -21.01 6.62 -26.00
C ALA A 281 -19.49 6.84 -26.13
N GLY A 282 -19.04 8.02 -26.56
CA GLY A 282 -17.62 8.35 -26.64
C GLY A 282 -16.92 8.29 -25.28
N VAL A 283 -17.56 8.80 -24.23
CA VAL A 283 -17.02 8.76 -22.86
C VAL A 283 -16.96 7.32 -22.33
N LEU A 284 -17.97 6.50 -22.59
CA LEU A 284 -17.97 5.08 -22.24
C LEU A 284 -16.83 4.33 -22.95
N VAL A 285 -16.59 4.64 -24.23
CA VAL A 285 -15.49 4.02 -24.98
C VAL A 285 -14.15 4.39 -24.37
N ILE A 286 -13.93 5.68 -24.05
CA ILE A 286 -12.70 6.12 -23.40
C ILE A 286 -12.54 5.44 -22.04
N ASN A 287 -13.60 5.36 -21.22
CA ASN A 287 -13.50 4.78 -19.88
C ASN A 287 -13.25 3.25 -19.92
N LEU A 288 -13.90 2.54 -20.84
CA LEU A 288 -13.87 1.07 -20.89
C LEU A 288 -12.71 0.50 -21.72
N PHE A 289 -12.23 1.21 -22.76
CA PHE A 289 -11.25 0.67 -23.71
C PHE A 289 -9.92 1.42 -23.74
N SER A 290 -9.79 2.59 -23.12
CA SER A 290 -8.54 3.35 -23.14
C SER A 290 -7.52 2.81 -22.14
N HIS A 291 -6.57 2.01 -22.63
CA HIS A 291 -5.28 1.75 -21.98
C HIS A 291 -4.29 2.91 -22.18
N SER A 292 -4.74 4.16 -22.03
CA SER A 292 -3.84 5.32 -22.16
C SER A 292 -2.89 5.33 -20.98
N SER A 293 -1.75 4.67 -21.17
CA SER A 293 -0.56 4.66 -20.32
C SER A 293 -0.25 6.08 -19.88
N ALA A 294 -0.19 6.31 -18.57
CA ALA A 294 0.42 7.51 -18.03
C ALA A 294 1.85 7.57 -18.57
N HIS A 295 2.12 8.56 -19.43
CA HIS A 295 3.47 9.03 -19.72
C HIS A 295 3.82 10.16 -18.77
#